data_AF-A0A1F5RC05-F1
#
_entry.id   AF-A0A1F5RC05-F1
#
_cell.length_a   1.000
_cell.length_b   1.000
_cell.length_c   1.000
_cell.angle_alpha   90.00
_cell.angle_beta   90.00
_cell.angle_gamma   90.00
#
_symmetry.space_group_name_H-M   'P 1'
#
loop_
_entity.id
_entity.type
_entity.pdbx_description
1 polymer ?
#
loop_
_entity_poly.entity_id
_entity_poly.type
_entity_poly.pdbx_seq_one_letter_code
_entity_poly.pdbx_strand_id
1 'polypeptide(L)'
;MNSRGAKMKDYSDFKKNIQQNRDLFTETEKALELFSWSQNKDIIPYLKELYNSLILMETNSKLISNSKCLHFIFPKACLPIDGTNTLNKLYGNTGESRNKFIEVHQFAWDILTEIANPKQYLDNQWNRSETKLVDNAIILLDMQ
;
A
#
# COMPACT_ATOMS: atom_id res chain seq x y z
N MET A 1 18.31 24.04 -3.30
CA MET A 1 17.64 22.75 -3.07
C MET A 1 16.54 22.60 -4.11
N ASN A 2 16.59 21.56 -4.94
CA ASN A 2 15.73 21.42 -6.12
C ASN A 2 14.24 21.26 -5.72
N SER A 3 13.40 22.19 -6.17
CA SER A 3 11.94 22.23 -5.95
C SER A 3 11.15 21.10 -6.64
N ARG A 4 11.82 20.08 -7.17
CA ARG A 4 11.22 18.97 -7.94
C ARG A 4 11.13 17.65 -7.17
N GLY A 5 11.68 17.58 -5.96
CA GLY A 5 11.64 16.37 -5.13
C GLY A 5 10.27 16.14 -4.50
N ALA A 6 9.95 14.88 -4.19
CA ALA A 6 8.73 14.54 -3.47
C ALA A 6 8.70 15.25 -2.10
N LYS A 7 7.63 15.99 -1.82
CA LYS A 7 7.46 16.76 -0.59
C LYS A 7 6.17 16.37 0.13
N MET A 8 6.29 15.91 1.37
CA MET A 8 5.15 15.72 2.27
C MET A 8 4.60 17.06 2.71
N LYS A 9 3.31 17.11 3.04
CA LYS A 9 2.74 18.25 3.75
C LYS A 9 3.43 18.47 5.08
N ASP A 10 3.40 19.71 5.56
CA ASP A 10 3.79 20.03 6.92
C ASP A 10 3.04 19.16 7.93
N TYR A 11 3.70 18.86 9.05
CA TYR A 11 3.21 17.90 10.04
C TYR A 11 1.78 18.20 10.52
N SER A 12 1.43 19.47 10.71
CA SER A 12 0.08 19.88 11.12
C SER A 12 -0.99 19.49 10.08
N ASP A 13 -0.70 19.69 8.80
CA ASP A 13 -1.63 19.38 7.71
C ASP A 13 -1.69 17.88 7.44
N PHE A 14 -0.55 17.18 7.50
CA PHE A 14 -0.49 15.73 7.47
C PHE A 14 -1.37 15.12 8.58
N LYS A 15 -1.14 15.55 9.82
CA LYS A 15 -1.89 15.08 10.99
C LYS A 15 -3.38 15.35 10.85
N LYS A 16 -3.75 16.58 10.45
CA LYS A 16 -5.14 16.97 10.23
C LYS A 16 -5.80 16.09 9.16
N ASN A 17 -5.12 15.81 8.05
CA ASN A 17 -5.65 14.96 7.00
C ASN A 17 -5.90 13.52 7.47
N ILE A 18 -5.00 12.94 8.28
CA ILE A 18 -5.24 11.61 8.89
C ILE A 18 -6.44 11.67 9.85
N GLN A 19 -6.49 12.66 10.74
CA GLN A 19 -7.55 12.79 11.74
C GLN A 19 -8.94 13.03 11.14
N GLN A 20 -9.02 13.77 10.05
CA GLN A 20 -10.28 14.00 9.31
C GLN A 20 -10.84 12.73 8.66
N ASN A 21 -10.01 11.71 8.47
CA ASN A 21 -10.38 10.43 7.87
C ASN A 21 -10.59 9.32 8.91
N ARG A 22 -10.68 9.67 10.21
CA ARG A 22 -10.79 8.70 11.31
C ARG A 22 -11.92 7.69 11.12
N ASP A 23 -13.09 8.14 10.68
CA ASP A 23 -14.24 7.26 10.51
C ASP A 23 -13.98 6.24 9.40
N LEU A 24 -13.39 6.66 8.28
CA LEU A 24 -12.98 5.74 7.20
C LEU A 24 -11.93 4.73 7.66
N PHE A 25 -10.95 5.16 8.47
CA PHE A 25 -9.99 4.23 9.08
C PHE A 25 -10.68 3.20 9.96
N THR A 26 -11.67 3.62 10.76
CA THR A 26 -12.42 2.77 11.67
C THR A 26 -13.27 1.75 10.91
N GLU A 27 -13.97 2.19 9.86
CA GLU A 27 -14.77 1.28 9.02
C GLU A 27 -13.89 0.31 8.22
N THR A 28 -12.71 0.75 7.76
CA THR A 28 -11.73 -0.13 7.12
C THR A 28 -11.20 -1.18 8.09
N GLU A 29 -10.89 -0.79 9.33
CA GLU A 29 -10.45 -1.72 10.37
C GLU A 29 -11.50 -2.80 10.64
N LYS A 30 -12.78 -2.41 10.78
CA LYS A 30 -13.89 -3.37 10.93
C LYS A 30 -14.00 -4.32 9.74
N ALA A 31 -13.91 -3.79 8.52
CA ALA A 31 -13.95 -4.62 7.31
C ALA A 31 -12.76 -5.60 7.24
N LEU A 32 -11.62 -5.28 7.87
CA LEU A 32 -10.45 -6.14 7.94
C LEU A 32 -10.58 -7.30 8.94
N GLU A 33 -11.52 -7.26 9.88
CA GLU A 33 -11.76 -8.36 10.83
C GLU A 33 -12.12 -9.66 10.11
N LEU A 34 -12.89 -9.56 9.04
CA LEU A 34 -13.31 -10.68 8.20
C LEU A 34 -12.40 -10.89 6.97
N PHE A 35 -11.37 -10.08 6.81
CA PHE A 35 -10.51 -10.12 5.63
C PHE A 35 -9.61 -11.36 5.60
N SER A 36 -9.66 -12.03 4.46
CA SER A 36 -8.65 -12.99 4.00
C SER A 36 -8.23 -12.64 2.58
N TRP A 37 -7.03 -13.06 2.18
CA TRP A 37 -6.53 -12.79 0.84
C TRP A 37 -7.40 -13.42 -0.26
N SER A 38 -8.05 -14.56 0.01
CA SER A 38 -8.98 -15.22 -0.91
C SER A 38 -10.40 -14.62 -0.90
N GLN A 39 -10.79 -13.92 0.16
CA GLN A 39 -12.08 -13.23 0.30
C GLN A 39 -11.86 -11.73 0.53
N ASN A 40 -11.35 -11.07 -0.51
CA ASN A 40 -10.88 -9.67 -0.44
C ASN A 40 -11.85 -8.64 -1.10
N LYS A 41 -12.94 -9.09 -1.73
CA LYS A 41 -13.81 -8.18 -2.50
C LYS A 41 -14.43 -7.07 -1.66
N ASP A 42 -14.74 -7.39 -0.40
CA ASP A 42 -15.45 -6.47 0.48
C ASP A 42 -14.54 -5.38 1.05
N ILE A 43 -13.21 -5.58 1.08
CA ILE A 43 -12.27 -4.56 1.57
C ILE A 43 -11.90 -3.52 0.51
N ILE A 44 -12.02 -3.87 -0.78
CA ILE A 44 -11.60 -3.00 -1.90
C ILE A 44 -12.30 -1.63 -1.88
N PRO A 45 -13.62 -1.51 -1.67
CA PRO A 45 -14.29 -0.21 -1.60
C PRO A 45 -13.69 0.70 -0.51
N TYR A 46 -13.43 0.15 0.68
CA TYR A 46 -12.86 0.90 1.81
C TYR A 46 -11.44 1.38 1.51
N LEU A 47 -10.57 0.53 0.96
CA LEU A 47 -9.22 0.92 0.56
C LEU A 47 -9.23 1.97 -0.56
N LYS A 48 -10.16 1.87 -1.52
CA LYS A 48 -10.33 2.88 -2.57
C LYS A 48 -10.74 4.23 -1.96
N GLU A 49 -11.65 4.22 -1.01
CA GLU A 49 -12.15 5.42 -0.36
C GLU A 49 -11.07 6.11 0.47
N LEU A 50 -10.36 5.35 1.34
CA LEU A 50 -9.20 5.86 2.08
C LEU A 50 -8.11 6.40 1.15
N TYR A 51 -7.78 5.67 0.08
CA TYR A 51 -6.81 6.14 -0.90
C TYR A 51 -7.23 7.51 -1.49
N ASN A 52 -8.51 7.68 -1.82
CA ASN A 52 -9.01 8.93 -2.41
C ASN A 52 -9.00 10.08 -1.40
N SER A 53 -9.36 9.81 -0.15
CA SER A 53 -9.52 10.85 0.88
C SER A 53 -8.20 11.32 1.49
N LEU A 54 -7.16 10.49 1.44
CA LEU A 54 -5.83 10.84 1.90
C LEU A 54 -5.09 11.77 0.91
N ILE A 55 -4.59 12.88 1.43
CA ILE A 55 -3.80 13.87 0.69
C ILE A 55 -2.60 14.23 1.56
N LEU A 56 -1.57 13.37 1.52
CA LEU A 56 -0.41 13.44 2.41
C LEU A 56 0.78 14.21 1.84
N MET A 57 0.83 14.35 0.51
CA MET A 57 1.89 15.03 -0.21
C MET A 57 1.45 16.42 -0.65
N GLU A 58 2.41 17.34 -0.76
CA GLU A 58 2.28 18.58 -1.52
C GLU A 58 2.54 18.35 -3.01
N THR A 59 3.42 17.40 -3.33
CA THR A 59 3.77 17.02 -4.70
C THR A 59 2.95 15.85 -5.20
N ASN A 60 3.00 15.61 -6.52
CA ASN A 60 2.35 14.47 -7.16
C ASN A 60 3.10 13.16 -6.87
N SER A 61 2.82 12.56 -5.71
CA SER A 61 3.31 11.22 -5.32
C SER A 61 2.32 10.51 -4.39
N LYS A 62 1.02 10.67 -4.70
CA LYS A 62 -0.09 10.23 -3.86
C LYS A 62 -0.12 8.71 -3.70
N LEU A 63 0.15 7.96 -4.77
CA LEU A 63 0.18 6.51 -4.72
C LEU A 63 1.24 6.01 -3.76
N ILE A 64 2.47 6.52 -3.90
CA ILE A 64 3.59 6.12 -3.05
C ILE A 64 3.34 6.54 -1.60
N SER A 65 2.88 7.76 -1.34
CA SER A 65 2.64 8.23 0.04
C SER A 65 1.50 7.49 0.72
N ASN A 66 0.37 7.33 0.03
CA ASN A 66 -0.83 6.78 0.63
C ASN A 66 -0.67 5.27 0.83
N SER A 67 -0.06 4.55 -0.12
CA SER A 67 0.22 3.11 0.06
C SER A 67 1.14 2.85 1.23
N LYS A 68 2.21 3.64 1.43
CA LYS A 68 3.12 3.49 2.59
C LYS A 68 2.43 3.82 3.92
N CYS A 69 1.61 4.87 3.95
CA CYS A 69 0.83 5.20 5.13
C CYS A 69 -0.18 4.09 5.46
N LEU A 70 -0.91 3.59 4.46
CA LEU A 70 -1.88 2.53 4.64
C LEU A 70 -1.22 1.18 4.97
N HIS A 71 -0.03 0.88 4.45
CA HIS A 71 0.75 -0.28 4.87
C HIS A 71 1.17 -0.19 6.33
N PHE A 72 1.60 0.98 6.79
CA PHE A 72 1.95 1.18 8.20
C PHE A 72 0.76 0.91 9.13
N ILE A 73 -0.45 1.34 8.74
CA ILE A 73 -1.67 1.19 9.55
C ILE A 73 -2.29 -0.21 9.38
N PHE A 74 -2.30 -0.75 8.17
CA PHE A 74 -2.95 -2.02 7.79
C PHE A 74 -1.97 -2.97 7.09
N PRO A 75 -0.89 -3.43 7.76
CA PRO A 75 0.18 -4.18 7.12
C PRO A 75 -0.25 -5.54 6.57
N LYS A 76 -1.36 -6.13 7.05
CA LYS A 76 -1.91 -7.40 6.54
C LYS A 76 -2.56 -7.25 5.16
N ALA A 77 -3.13 -6.08 4.87
CA ALA A 77 -3.92 -5.84 3.67
C ALA A 77 -3.22 -4.94 2.65
N CYS A 78 -2.40 -3.99 3.12
CA CYS A 78 -1.78 -3.00 2.27
C CYS A 78 -0.29 -3.31 2.01
N LEU A 79 0.14 -3.26 0.76
CA LEU A 79 1.53 -3.38 0.31
C LEU A 79 2.17 -1.97 0.27
N PRO A 80 3.43 -1.79 0.72
CA PRO A 80 4.08 -0.48 0.67
C PRO A 80 4.63 -0.21 -0.73
N ILE A 81 3.78 0.34 -1.61
CA ILE A 81 4.13 0.55 -3.02
C ILE A 81 5.20 1.65 -3.16
N ASP A 82 6.20 1.40 -3.99
CA ASP A 82 7.17 2.39 -4.41
C ASP A 82 7.26 2.53 -5.95
N GLY A 83 7.79 3.66 -6.42
CA GLY A 83 7.86 3.97 -7.85
C GLY A 83 8.83 3.08 -8.61
N THR A 84 10.04 2.86 -8.09
CA THR A 84 11.14 2.23 -8.82
C THR A 84 11.13 0.71 -8.71
N ASN A 85 10.80 0.16 -7.56
CA ASN A 85 10.82 -1.28 -7.36
C ASN A 85 9.45 -1.90 -7.54
N THR A 86 8.36 -1.26 -7.12
CA THR A 86 7.02 -1.84 -7.32
C THR A 86 6.44 -1.44 -8.68
N LEU A 87 6.20 -0.15 -8.92
CA LEU A 87 5.48 0.29 -10.12
C LEU A 87 6.30 0.05 -11.40
N ASN A 88 7.58 0.41 -11.41
CA ASN A 88 8.39 0.24 -12.59
C ASN A 88 8.63 -1.25 -12.92
N LYS A 89 8.73 -2.14 -11.94
CA LYS A 89 8.83 -3.58 -12.23
C LYS A 89 7.53 -4.19 -12.74
N LEU A 90 6.39 -3.84 -12.15
CA LEU A 90 5.11 -4.42 -12.55
C LEU A 90 4.56 -3.81 -13.84
N TYR A 91 4.88 -2.54 -14.15
CA TYR A 91 4.25 -1.80 -15.25
C TYR A 91 5.25 -1.14 -16.23
N GLY A 92 6.56 -1.23 -16.00
CA GLY A 92 7.57 -0.56 -16.83
C GLY A 92 7.57 0.98 -16.76
N ASN A 93 6.83 1.57 -15.81
CA ASN A 93 6.77 3.01 -15.60
C ASN A 93 6.34 3.37 -14.17
N THR A 94 6.63 4.60 -13.76
CA THR A 94 6.28 5.14 -12.43
C THR A 94 4.97 5.92 -12.42
N GLY A 95 4.15 5.83 -13.48
CA GLY A 95 2.91 6.58 -13.58
C GLY A 95 1.92 6.15 -12.49
N GLU A 96 1.40 7.10 -11.72
CA GLU A 96 0.48 6.80 -10.63
C GLU A 96 -0.97 6.78 -11.10
N SER A 97 -1.77 5.84 -10.59
CA SER A 97 -3.23 5.87 -10.74
C SER A 97 -3.91 5.15 -9.59
N ARG A 98 -5.18 5.50 -9.34
CA ARG A 98 -6.01 4.75 -8.37
C ARG A 98 -6.17 3.28 -8.75
N ASN A 99 -6.23 2.98 -10.04
CA ASN A 99 -6.39 1.60 -10.50
C ASN A 99 -5.14 0.79 -10.18
N LYS A 100 -3.95 1.35 -10.46
CA LYS A 100 -2.68 0.72 -10.07
C LYS A 100 -2.57 0.48 -8.57
N PHE A 101 -3.06 1.40 -7.74
CA PHE A 101 -3.12 1.16 -6.30
C PHE A 101 -3.87 -0.14 -6.01
N ILE A 102 -5.06 -0.36 -6.57
CA ILE A 102 -5.83 -1.57 -6.31
C ILE A 102 -5.24 -2.82 -6.96
N GLU A 103 -4.81 -2.72 -8.22
CA GLU A 103 -4.22 -3.83 -8.97
C GLU A 103 -2.99 -4.41 -8.26
N VAL A 104 -2.10 -3.56 -7.72
CA VAL A 104 -0.91 -4.02 -6.98
C VAL A 104 -1.29 -4.79 -5.71
N HIS A 105 -2.34 -4.36 -5.00
CA HIS A 105 -2.81 -5.05 -3.81
C HIS A 105 -3.45 -6.38 -4.14
N GLN A 106 -4.28 -6.43 -5.18
CA GLN A 106 -4.89 -7.67 -5.67
C GLN A 106 -3.82 -8.67 -6.10
N PHE A 107 -2.83 -8.22 -6.89
CA PHE A 107 -1.68 -9.04 -7.26
C PHE A 107 -0.98 -9.64 -6.03
N ALA A 108 -0.77 -8.84 -4.98
CA ALA A 108 -0.13 -9.33 -3.76
C ALA A 108 -1.00 -10.34 -3.01
N TRP A 109 -2.31 -10.13 -2.96
CA TRP A 109 -3.24 -11.09 -2.35
C TRP A 109 -3.30 -12.40 -3.12
N ASP A 110 -3.29 -12.35 -4.46
CA ASP A 110 -3.27 -13.53 -5.32
C ASP A 110 -1.99 -14.35 -5.10
N ILE A 111 -0.82 -13.72 -4.95
CA ILE A 111 0.41 -14.43 -4.56
C ILE A 111 0.26 -15.08 -3.19
N LEU A 112 -0.26 -14.33 -2.21
CA LEU A 112 -0.36 -14.80 -0.83
C LEU A 112 -1.38 -15.93 -0.66
N THR A 113 -2.40 -16.04 -1.53
CA THR A 113 -3.31 -17.19 -1.53
C THR A 113 -2.65 -18.49 -1.99
N GLU A 114 -1.61 -18.41 -2.81
CA GLU A 114 -0.87 -19.58 -3.32
C GLU A 114 0.21 -20.07 -2.35
N ILE A 115 0.56 -19.28 -1.33
CA ILE A 115 1.56 -19.66 -0.33
C ILE A 115 0.86 -20.33 0.85
N ALA A 116 1.10 -21.62 1.07
CA ALA A 116 0.45 -22.39 2.13
C ALA A 116 0.67 -21.82 3.55
N ASN A 117 1.86 -21.28 3.84
CA ASN A 117 2.17 -20.64 5.11
C ASN A 117 3.18 -19.48 4.92
N PRO A 118 2.74 -18.26 4.54
CA PRO A 118 3.65 -17.15 4.28
C PRO A 118 4.33 -16.64 5.56
N LYS A 119 3.72 -16.87 6.73
CA LYS A 119 4.26 -16.43 8.03
C LYS A 119 5.62 -17.04 8.36
N GLN A 120 5.94 -18.21 7.81
CA GLN A 120 7.24 -18.87 8.03
C GLN A 120 8.43 -18.08 7.46
N TYR A 121 8.17 -17.17 6.51
CA TYR A 121 9.20 -16.35 5.87
C TYR A 121 9.34 -14.96 6.50
N LEU A 122 8.59 -14.67 7.56
CA LEU A 122 8.66 -13.40 8.26
C LEU A 122 9.89 -13.33 9.16
N ASP A 123 10.46 -12.13 9.25
CA ASP A 123 11.61 -11.83 10.10
C ASP A 123 11.48 -10.42 10.72
N ASN A 124 12.37 -10.11 11.66
CA ASN A 124 12.41 -8.80 12.33
C ASN A 124 13.19 -7.73 11.54
N GLN A 125 13.62 -8.04 10.33
CA GLN A 125 14.43 -7.18 9.48
C GLN A 125 13.62 -6.71 8.28
N TRP A 126 13.58 -7.49 7.22
CA TRP A 126 13.07 -7.10 5.91
C TRP A 126 11.64 -7.59 5.67
N ASN A 127 11.30 -8.82 6.04
CA ASN A 127 10.00 -9.44 5.84
C ASN A 127 9.11 -9.26 7.09
N ARG A 128 8.74 -8.01 7.40
CA ARG A 128 8.00 -7.69 8.65
C ARG A 128 6.50 -7.94 8.60
N SER A 129 5.94 -8.16 7.41
CA SER A 129 4.55 -8.55 7.19
C SER A 129 4.44 -9.36 5.92
N GLU A 130 3.34 -10.09 5.75
CA GLU A 130 3.11 -10.92 4.57
C GLU A 130 3.02 -10.10 3.28
N THR A 131 2.45 -8.89 3.33
CA THR A 131 2.45 -7.98 2.17
C THR A 131 3.84 -7.42 1.87
N LYS A 132 4.67 -7.20 2.90
CA LYS A 132 6.06 -6.76 2.73
C LYS A 132 6.95 -7.87 2.15
N LEU A 133 6.65 -9.13 2.48
CA LEU A 133 7.28 -10.30 1.86
C LEU A 133 7.06 -10.28 0.33
N VAL A 134 5.84 -10.01 -0.14
CA VAL A 134 5.56 -9.89 -1.58
C VAL A 134 6.28 -8.69 -2.19
N ASP A 135 6.26 -7.52 -1.54
CA ASP A 135 7.00 -6.35 -2.01
C ASP A 135 8.50 -6.64 -2.18
N ASN A 136 9.12 -7.30 -1.21
CA ASN A 136 10.52 -7.70 -1.27
C ASN A 136 10.77 -8.72 -2.40
N ALA A 137 9.86 -9.66 -2.62
CA ALA A 137 9.94 -10.57 -3.76
C ALA A 137 9.90 -9.81 -5.10
N ILE A 138 9.03 -8.81 -5.24
CA ILE A 138 8.99 -7.94 -6.43
C ILE A 138 10.34 -7.23 -6.60
N ILE A 139 10.93 -6.65 -5.53
CA ILE A 139 12.25 -6.01 -5.56
C ILE A 139 13.35 -6.97 -6.07
N LEU A 140 13.21 -8.27 -5.85
CA LEU A 140 14.18 -9.28 -6.29
C LEU A 140 13.88 -9.92 -7.66
N LEU A 141 12.75 -9.62 -8.29
CA LEU A 141 12.46 -10.11 -9.64
C LEU A 141 13.47 -9.54 -10.66
N ASP A 142 14.37 -10.37 -11.15
CA ASP A 142 15.15 -10.03 -12.33
C ASP A 142 14.24 -10.14 -13.56
N MET A 143 13.96 -9.00 -14.19
CA MET A 143 13.28 -9.01 -15.48
C MET A 143 14.31 -9.32 -16.56
N GLN A 144 14.25 -10.54 -17.09
CA GLN A 144 15.04 -10.98 -18.26
C GLN A 144 14.65 -10.21 -19.52
#